data_AF-A0A131YCU0-F1
#
_entry.id   AF-A0A131YCU0-F1
#
_cell.length_a   1.000
_cell.length_b   1.000
_cell.length_c   1.000
_cell.angle_alpha   90.00
_cell.angle_beta   90.00
_cell.angle_gamma   90.00
#
_symmetry.space_group_name_H-M   'P 1'
#
loop_
_entity.id
_entity.type
_entity.pdbx_description
1 polymer ?
#
loop_
_entity_poly.entity_id
_entity_poly.type
_entity_poly.pdbx_seq_one_letter_code
_entity_poly.pdbx_strand_id
1 'polypeptide(L)'
;MMASVLRFPLTLDLQVLPLEAVADESLYDPRFLLPLLYTLLSPGSLVNCHKLVEMRCLAFLLASLSSEMFQVRCLGCNVLTLFHHQLQGSRLSISEFWLCVLESLRNAVTVTCVRMPCLVTGYLGSAADVVGSPENDMFNPVLKYLLAKPVLDIGNMPDFYKMFYNPTVEHNFRRSWFLEVMANYMRCSLDFHICKKRYIFSILLSYFMSPLCHRRSKVLVLRVLTAAVKIPKAARILCREHGLLAWISAALSRNADDESVAKMLLDVLHHLWESSAIRTFRLADVKAARVKATAEMRALSQTRKTADESDDDSSDEEDGGSLQETRDAHPEVTSKRFYQHFPFEYLLTLFSVRKHVRNCMDLSAFSQFVVDLRNALEFVCRQERNEENVVENLCIPDENIVSELVGHWGHFAARSADDDKECAVAGQAVAQICHHWPPNKSTQASAWTQTLGFVLSHGEDSVACNLATLGWVQRWINGAEGHERSAELVETGKTWRLERLLGRVYRTLGELATGGGDEEAAAVALGVLDTLFGAAVTSLLPKEQRKPYRKELEIIRASQACGTDKALACTLLFHEL
;
A
#
# COMPACT_ATOMS: atom_id res chain seq x y z
N MET A 1 -23.92 12.20 5.49
CA MET A 1 -23.66 11.75 6.88
C MET A 1 -23.05 10.36 6.93
N MET A 2 -23.62 9.35 6.25
CA MET A 2 -23.11 7.97 6.30
C MET A 2 -21.61 7.84 5.97
N ALA A 3 -21.14 8.49 4.90
CA ALA A 3 -19.72 8.52 4.55
C ALA A 3 -18.85 9.09 5.68
N SER A 4 -19.29 10.17 6.33
CA SER A 4 -18.62 10.81 7.48
C SER A 4 -18.54 9.90 8.71
N VAL A 5 -19.56 9.08 8.96
CA VAL A 5 -19.55 8.09 10.06
C VAL A 5 -18.56 6.97 9.76
N LEU A 6 -18.59 6.42 8.54
CA LEU A 6 -17.68 5.35 8.12
C LEU A 6 -16.22 5.79 8.12
N ARG A 7 -15.96 7.02 7.65
CA ARG A 7 -14.62 7.63 7.54
C ARG A 7 -14.30 8.58 8.69
N PHE A 8 -14.98 8.49 9.84
CA PHE A 8 -14.75 9.37 10.97
C PHE A 8 -13.25 9.45 11.32
N PRO A 9 -12.63 10.63 11.41
CA PRO A 9 -11.19 10.73 11.58
C PRO A 9 -10.80 10.39 13.04
N LEU A 10 -9.94 9.38 13.21
CA LEU A 10 -9.57 8.91 14.55
C LEU A 10 -8.53 9.83 15.23
N THR A 11 -7.65 10.47 14.46
CA THR A 11 -6.52 11.27 14.95
C THR A 11 -6.71 12.77 14.83
N LEU A 12 -7.88 13.23 14.38
CA LEU A 12 -8.16 14.66 14.21
C LEU A 12 -8.31 15.34 15.57
N ASP A 13 -7.53 16.40 15.79
CA ASP A 13 -7.66 17.27 16.96
C ASP A 13 -8.80 18.29 16.80
N LEU A 14 -9.37 18.75 17.91
CA LEU A 14 -10.40 19.80 17.91
C LEU A 14 -9.82 21.19 17.60
N GLN A 15 -8.51 21.39 17.79
CA GLN A 15 -7.87 22.66 17.46
C GLN A 15 -7.83 22.87 15.94
N VAL A 16 -8.35 24.00 15.47
CA VAL A 16 -8.34 24.36 14.05
C VAL A 16 -6.97 24.96 13.74
N LEU A 17 -6.04 24.10 13.34
CA LEU A 17 -4.81 24.55 12.66
C LEU A 17 -5.13 24.79 11.17
N PRO A 18 -4.50 25.78 10.52
CA PRO A 18 -4.54 25.90 9.07
C PRO A 18 -3.94 24.63 8.48
N LEU A 19 -4.78 23.79 7.87
CA LEU A 19 -4.36 22.61 7.13
C LEU A 19 -4.42 22.96 5.66
N GLU A 20 -3.28 22.87 4.97
CA GLU A 20 -3.17 23.14 3.52
C GLU A 20 -3.89 22.08 2.67
N ALA A 21 -4.17 20.91 3.24
CA ALA A 21 -4.96 19.87 2.58
C ALA A 21 -6.46 20.08 2.85
N VAL A 22 -7.19 20.53 1.82
CA VAL A 22 -8.66 20.57 1.83
C VAL A 22 -9.18 19.16 2.12
N ALA A 23 -9.96 19.02 3.20
CA ALA A 23 -10.65 17.78 3.52
C ALA A 23 -11.61 17.41 2.37
N ASP A 24 -11.71 16.12 2.04
CA ASP A 24 -12.66 15.56 1.07
C ASP A 24 -14.04 16.25 1.18
N GLU A 25 -14.46 16.98 0.14
CA GLU A 25 -15.68 17.82 0.13
C GLU A 25 -16.96 17.03 0.46
N SER A 26 -16.91 15.71 0.33
CA SER A 26 -18.03 14.80 0.63
C SER A 26 -18.21 14.47 2.11
N LEU A 27 -17.29 14.89 3.00
CA LEU A 27 -17.27 14.55 4.41
C LEU A 27 -17.63 15.74 5.32
N TYR A 28 -18.29 15.44 6.43
CA TYR A 28 -18.57 16.45 7.46
C TYR A 28 -17.40 16.55 8.42
N ASP A 29 -16.90 17.76 8.66
CA ASP A 29 -15.83 18.03 9.63
C ASP A 29 -16.35 17.86 11.08
N PRO A 30 -15.81 16.91 11.87
CA PRO A 30 -16.19 16.75 13.28
C PRO A 30 -15.94 18.00 14.14
N ARG A 31 -14.94 18.83 13.79
CA ARG A 31 -14.61 20.06 14.51
C ARG A 31 -15.72 21.10 14.39
N PHE A 32 -16.51 21.05 13.32
CA PHE A 32 -17.70 21.89 13.15
C PHE A 32 -18.96 21.19 13.65
N LEU A 33 -19.16 19.94 13.24
CA LEU A 33 -20.41 19.22 13.48
C LEU A 33 -20.63 18.88 14.97
N LEU A 34 -19.57 18.54 15.72
CA LEU A 34 -19.72 18.23 17.15
C LEU A 34 -20.09 19.48 17.98
N PRO A 35 -19.43 20.65 17.83
CA PRO A 35 -19.87 21.88 18.48
C PRO A 35 -21.26 22.34 18.04
N LEU A 36 -21.62 22.17 16.75
CA LEU A 36 -22.97 22.48 16.28
C LEU A 36 -24.03 21.59 16.98
N LEU A 37 -23.77 20.29 17.10
CA LEU A 37 -24.70 19.40 17.81
C LEU A 37 -24.76 19.73 19.31
N TYR A 38 -23.66 20.17 19.91
CA TYR A 38 -23.63 20.66 21.29
C TYR A 38 -24.55 21.86 21.48
N THR A 39 -24.46 22.88 20.61
CA THR A 39 -25.32 24.08 20.70
C THR A 39 -26.78 23.74 20.43
N LEU A 40 -27.06 22.89 19.44
CA LEU A 40 -28.43 22.47 19.11
C LEU A 40 -29.10 21.67 20.23
N LEU A 41 -28.35 20.82 20.94
CA LEU A 41 -28.88 19.95 22.01
C LEU A 41 -28.86 20.62 23.39
N SER A 42 -28.32 21.83 23.49
CA SER A 42 -28.26 22.58 24.75
C SER A 42 -29.66 22.83 25.34
N PRO A 43 -29.79 22.92 26.68
CA PRO A 43 -31.08 23.15 27.33
C PRO A 43 -31.78 24.42 26.79
N GLY A 44 -33.09 24.33 26.56
CA GLY A 44 -33.89 25.44 26.01
C GLY A 44 -34.10 25.40 24.50
N SER A 45 -33.36 24.56 23.77
CA SER A 45 -33.59 24.29 22.35
C SER A 45 -34.70 23.25 22.16
N LEU A 46 -35.63 23.49 21.22
CA LEU A 46 -36.69 22.54 20.88
C LEU A 46 -36.20 21.61 19.75
N VAL A 47 -35.76 20.41 20.12
CA VAL A 47 -35.09 19.49 19.19
C VAL A 47 -35.96 18.31 18.82
N ASN A 48 -36.11 18.08 17.51
CA ASN A 48 -36.72 16.85 17.01
C ASN A 48 -35.70 15.69 17.07
N CYS A 49 -35.76 14.91 18.16
CA CYS A 49 -34.89 13.76 18.38
C CYS A 49 -35.03 12.68 17.29
N HIS A 50 -36.21 12.53 16.67
CA HIS A 50 -36.42 11.58 15.59
C HIS A 50 -35.56 11.93 14.38
N LYS A 51 -35.61 13.20 13.97
CA LYS A 51 -34.83 13.72 12.85
C LYS A 51 -33.32 13.54 13.08
N LEU A 52 -32.83 13.72 14.30
CA LEU A 52 -31.42 13.52 14.61
C LEU A 52 -30.97 12.06 14.45
N VAL A 53 -31.80 11.11 14.88
CA VAL A 53 -31.51 9.68 14.69
C VAL A 53 -31.58 9.32 13.20
N GLU A 54 -32.63 9.75 12.50
CA GLU A 54 -32.83 9.54 11.06
C GLU A 54 -31.68 10.11 10.20
N MET A 55 -31.17 11.28 10.57
CA MET A 55 -30.02 11.93 9.91
C MET A 55 -28.67 11.31 10.30
N ARG A 56 -28.65 10.23 11.10
CA ARG A 56 -27.46 9.53 11.61
C ARG A 56 -26.56 10.38 12.51
N CYS A 57 -27.10 11.42 13.15
CA CYS A 57 -26.35 12.21 14.13
C CYS A 57 -25.97 11.34 15.34
N LEU A 58 -26.86 10.45 15.80
CA LEU A 58 -26.53 9.53 16.90
C LEU A 58 -25.34 8.61 16.55
N ALA A 59 -25.33 8.04 15.35
CA ALA A 59 -24.20 7.23 14.88
C ALA A 59 -22.89 8.04 14.79
N PHE A 60 -22.97 9.31 14.38
CA PHE A 60 -21.83 10.23 14.35
C PHE A 60 -21.30 10.54 15.75
N LEU A 61 -22.19 10.79 16.73
CA LEU A 61 -21.83 10.99 18.13
C LEU A 61 -21.17 9.74 18.72
N LEU A 62 -21.71 8.55 18.47
CA LEU A 62 -21.11 7.29 18.89
C LEU A 62 -19.74 7.08 18.27
N ALA A 63 -19.55 7.42 16.99
CA ALA A 63 -18.25 7.33 16.31
C ALA A 63 -17.17 8.19 16.98
N SER A 64 -17.53 9.37 17.51
CA SER A 64 -16.59 10.26 18.21
C SER A 64 -15.95 9.63 19.46
N LEU A 65 -16.62 8.66 20.10
CA LEU A 65 -16.10 7.92 21.26
C LEU A 65 -14.92 7.00 20.91
N SER A 66 -14.73 6.70 19.61
CA SER A 66 -13.63 5.87 19.12
C SER A 66 -12.36 6.66 18.76
N SER A 67 -12.43 7.99 18.80
CA SER A 67 -11.29 8.88 18.51
C SER A 67 -10.10 8.63 19.45
N GLU A 68 -8.88 8.77 18.92
CA GLU A 68 -7.64 8.72 19.71
C GLU A 68 -7.48 9.96 20.59
N MET A 69 -8.06 11.08 20.15
CA MET A 69 -7.98 12.37 20.85
C MET A 69 -8.95 12.43 22.02
N PHE A 70 -8.42 12.66 23.22
CA PHE A 70 -9.22 12.74 24.44
C PHE A 70 -10.30 13.83 24.37
N GLN A 71 -9.98 14.99 23.79
CA GLN A 71 -10.90 16.12 23.71
C GLN A 71 -12.12 15.83 22.82
N VAL A 72 -11.92 15.18 21.66
CA VAL A 72 -13.01 14.74 20.78
C VAL A 72 -13.92 13.77 21.50
N ARG A 73 -13.36 12.79 22.24
CA ARG A 73 -14.16 11.83 23.02
C ARG A 73 -14.98 12.52 24.11
N CYS A 74 -14.40 13.46 24.83
CA CYS A 74 -15.13 14.17 25.89
C CYS A 74 -16.24 15.07 25.33
N LEU A 75 -16.00 15.77 24.21
CA LEU A 75 -17.06 16.50 23.52
C LEU A 75 -18.17 15.54 23.08
N GLY A 76 -17.81 14.39 22.49
CA GLY A 76 -18.75 13.31 22.15
C GLY A 76 -19.61 12.83 23.33
N CYS A 77 -18.98 12.51 24.47
CA CYS A 77 -19.67 12.13 25.70
C CYS A 77 -20.62 13.22 26.21
N ASN A 78 -20.19 14.49 26.17
CA ASN A 78 -21.01 15.61 26.60
C ASN A 78 -22.24 15.77 25.71
N VAL A 79 -22.07 15.72 24.39
CA VAL A 79 -23.18 15.83 23.44
C VAL A 79 -24.13 14.63 23.56
N LEU A 80 -23.63 13.41 23.78
CA LEU A 80 -24.47 12.25 24.08
C LEU A 80 -25.26 12.42 25.38
N THR A 81 -24.67 13.05 26.39
CA THR A 81 -25.36 13.38 27.64
C THR A 81 -26.47 14.40 27.39
N LEU A 82 -26.23 15.45 26.61
CA LEU A 82 -27.28 16.40 26.21
C LEU A 82 -28.39 15.71 25.41
N PHE A 83 -28.03 14.84 24.46
CA PHE A 83 -28.99 14.05 23.69
C PHE A 83 -29.86 13.15 24.59
N HIS A 84 -29.26 12.52 25.60
CA HIS A 84 -30.00 11.73 26.60
C HIS A 84 -31.05 12.58 27.33
N HIS A 85 -30.71 13.80 27.77
CA HIS A 85 -31.68 14.70 28.41
C HIS A 85 -32.81 15.13 27.45
N GLN A 86 -32.49 15.41 26.19
CA GLN A 86 -33.51 15.75 25.17
C GLN A 86 -34.45 14.56 24.89
N LEU A 87 -33.94 13.32 24.93
CA LEU A 87 -34.76 12.12 24.77
C LEU A 87 -35.77 11.93 25.91
N GLN A 88 -35.40 12.26 27.16
CA GLN A 88 -36.30 12.16 28.32
C GLN A 88 -37.57 13.02 28.15
N GLY A 89 -37.45 14.18 27.51
CA GLY A 89 -38.57 15.06 27.19
C GLY A 89 -39.24 14.80 25.83
N SER A 90 -38.76 13.83 25.06
CA SER A 90 -39.21 13.60 23.69
C SER A 90 -40.48 12.75 23.61
N ARG A 91 -41.34 13.03 22.62
CA ARG A 91 -42.52 12.21 22.27
C ARG A 91 -42.21 11.08 21.28
N LEU A 92 -40.93 10.72 21.15
CA LEU A 92 -40.48 9.69 20.22
C LEU A 92 -40.89 8.31 20.76
N SER A 93 -41.53 7.47 19.96
CA SER A 93 -42.08 6.17 20.42
C SER A 93 -41.02 5.19 20.92
N ILE A 94 -39.80 5.28 20.39
CA ILE A 94 -38.62 4.47 20.73
C ILE A 94 -37.70 5.21 21.74
N SER A 95 -38.17 6.25 22.44
CA SER A 95 -37.34 7.06 23.33
C SER A 95 -36.84 6.24 24.53
N GLU A 96 -37.72 5.45 25.15
CA GLU A 96 -37.41 4.57 26.27
C GLU A 96 -36.33 3.53 25.89
N PHE A 97 -36.39 3.01 24.67
CA PHE A 97 -35.37 2.09 24.17
C PHE A 97 -34.00 2.78 24.09
N TRP A 98 -33.90 3.96 23.47
CA TRP A 98 -32.64 4.67 23.35
C TRP A 98 -32.11 5.15 24.70
N LEU A 99 -32.99 5.55 25.62
CA LEU A 99 -32.60 5.85 27.00
C LEU A 99 -31.99 4.62 27.67
N CYS A 100 -32.60 3.44 27.53
CA CYS A 100 -32.06 2.19 28.07
C CYS A 100 -30.69 1.83 27.47
N VAL A 101 -30.52 1.99 26.16
CA VAL A 101 -29.24 1.72 25.48
C VAL A 101 -28.16 2.71 25.91
N LEU A 102 -28.48 4.00 25.99
CA LEU A 102 -27.53 5.04 26.41
C LEU A 102 -27.15 4.88 27.88
N GLU A 103 -28.08 4.51 28.76
CA GLU A 103 -27.78 4.22 30.17
C GLU A 103 -26.93 2.94 30.30
N SER A 104 -27.22 1.91 29.51
CA SER A 104 -26.40 0.68 29.46
C SER A 104 -24.97 0.95 28.97
N LEU A 105 -24.81 1.88 28.03
CA LEU A 105 -23.52 2.36 27.56
C LEU A 105 -22.80 3.18 28.63
N ARG A 106 -23.50 4.09 29.30
CA ARG A 106 -22.98 4.89 30.41
C ARG A 106 -22.46 3.99 31.54
N ASN A 107 -23.22 2.96 31.91
CA ASN A 107 -22.82 1.99 32.93
C ASN A 107 -21.60 1.15 32.52
N ALA A 108 -21.35 0.98 31.22
CA ALA A 108 -20.17 0.27 30.72
C ALA A 108 -18.88 1.09 30.82
N VAL A 109 -18.99 2.42 30.90
CA VAL A 109 -17.86 3.35 30.93
C VAL A 109 -17.49 3.62 32.38
N THR A 110 -16.51 2.88 32.90
CA THR A 110 -16.05 2.99 34.30
C THR A 110 -15.03 4.11 34.53
N VAL A 111 -14.44 4.64 33.46
CA VAL A 111 -13.45 5.73 33.49
C VAL A 111 -13.92 6.85 32.58
N THR A 112 -13.55 8.10 32.86
CA THR A 112 -13.96 9.25 32.06
C THR A 112 -13.43 9.16 30.62
N CYS A 113 -14.32 9.38 29.64
CA CYS A 113 -14.00 9.44 28.21
C CYS A 113 -13.15 8.25 27.69
N VAL A 114 -13.48 7.02 28.07
CA VAL A 114 -12.80 5.80 27.59
C VAL A 114 -12.85 5.72 26.06
N ARG A 115 -11.72 5.38 25.43
CA ARG A 115 -11.67 5.09 23.99
C ARG A 115 -12.38 3.77 23.71
N MET A 116 -13.45 3.83 22.92
CA MET A 116 -14.19 2.64 22.51
C MET A 116 -13.63 2.04 21.22
N PRO A 117 -13.72 0.70 21.04
CA PRO A 117 -13.46 0.09 19.74
C PRO A 117 -14.43 0.64 18.69
N CYS A 118 -13.93 0.96 17.49
CA CYS A 118 -14.73 1.39 16.35
C CYS A 118 -15.79 0.34 15.97
N LEU A 119 -15.50 -0.94 16.15
CA LEU A 119 -16.47 -2.02 15.94
C LEU A 119 -17.68 -1.94 16.88
N VAL A 120 -17.48 -1.51 18.13
CA VAL A 120 -18.57 -1.38 19.11
C VAL A 120 -19.42 -0.16 18.77
N THR A 121 -18.78 1.00 18.54
CA THR A 121 -19.50 2.23 18.18
C THR A 121 -20.20 2.11 16.81
N GLY A 122 -19.56 1.44 15.85
CA GLY A 122 -20.11 1.11 14.54
C GLY A 122 -21.29 0.14 14.59
N TYR A 123 -21.23 -0.88 15.47
CA TYR A 123 -22.38 -1.75 15.72
C TYR A 123 -23.56 -0.96 16.28
N LEU A 124 -23.33 -0.09 17.27
CA LEU A 124 -24.39 0.74 17.86
C LEU A 124 -24.97 1.74 16.84
N GLY A 125 -24.12 2.34 16.00
CA GLY A 125 -24.55 3.21 14.90
C GLY A 125 -25.39 2.44 13.86
N SER A 126 -24.97 1.24 13.48
CA SER A 126 -25.72 0.38 12.56
C SER A 126 -27.03 -0.12 13.17
N ALA A 127 -27.03 -0.37 14.48
CA ALA A 127 -28.24 -0.71 15.22
C ALA A 127 -29.25 0.45 15.21
N ALA A 128 -28.80 1.70 15.20
CA ALA A 128 -29.69 2.85 15.08
C ALA A 128 -30.45 2.86 13.74
N ASP A 129 -29.76 2.54 12.65
CA ASP A 129 -30.38 2.40 11.33
C ASP A 129 -31.39 1.24 11.31
N VAL A 130 -31.03 0.09 11.90
CA VAL A 130 -31.92 -1.09 11.98
C VAL A 130 -33.18 -0.80 12.80
N VAL A 131 -33.04 -0.16 13.97
CA VAL A 131 -34.17 0.15 14.85
C VAL A 131 -35.09 1.21 14.24
N GLY A 132 -34.56 2.12 13.43
CA GLY A 132 -35.35 3.07 12.65
C GLY A 132 -36.18 2.43 11.54
N SER A 133 -35.98 1.15 11.22
CA SER A 133 -36.71 0.42 10.17
C SER A 133 -37.17 -0.95 10.68
N PRO A 134 -38.33 -1.02 11.36
CA PRO A 134 -38.85 -2.27 11.96
C PRO A 134 -39.04 -3.44 10.98
N GLU A 135 -39.15 -3.15 9.68
CA GLU A 135 -39.24 -4.14 8.60
C GLU A 135 -37.93 -4.90 8.36
N ASN A 136 -36.82 -4.46 8.96
CA ASN A 136 -35.52 -5.10 8.79
C ASN A 136 -35.45 -6.42 9.59
N ASP A 137 -35.03 -7.50 8.95
CA ASP A 137 -34.84 -8.82 9.57
C ASP A 137 -33.90 -8.79 10.79
N MET A 138 -33.01 -7.80 10.85
CA MET A 138 -32.08 -7.58 11.96
C MET A 138 -32.71 -6.92 13.19
N PHE A 139 -33.93 -6.39 13.09
CA PHE A 139 -34.59 -5.66 14.15
C PHE A 139 -34.66 -6.47 15.45
N ASN A 140 -35.26 -7.66 15.40
CA ASN A 140 -35.41 -8.52 16.59
C ASN A 140 -34.07 -8.99 17.19
N PRO A 141 -33.10 -9.49 16.40
CA PRO A 141 -31.78 -9.85 16.92
C PRO A 141 -31.04 -8.69 17.60
N VAL A 142 -31.02 -7.52 16.97
CA VAL A 142 -30.32 -6.33 17.48
C VAL A 142 -31.00 -5.82 18.75
N LEU A 143 -32.32 -5.70 18.75
CA LEU A 143 -33.11 -5.28 19.91
C LEU A 143 -32.88 -6.21 21.10
N LYS A 144 -32.93 -7.53 20.86
CA LYS A 144 -32.71 -8.54 21.91
C LYS A 144 -31.30 -8.46 22.50
N TYR A 145 -30.28 -8.19 21.70
CA TYR A 145 -28.92 -8.02 22.21
C TYR A 145 -28.78 -6.75 23.06
N LEU A 146 -29.27 -5.62 22.55
CA LEU A 146 -29.12 -4.32 23.21
C LEU A 146 -29.88 -4.24 24.54
N LEU A 147 -31.01 -4.94 24.66
CA LEU A 147 -31.80 -5.03 25.89
C LEU A 147 -31.45 -6.23 26.77
N ALA A 148 -30.50 -7.09 26.37
CA ALA A 148 -30.20 -8.32 27.11
C ALA A 148 -29.56 -8.06 28.48
N LYS A 149 -28.82 -6.97 28.63
CA LYS A 149 -28.01 -6.68 29.82
C LYS A 149 -28.06 -5.19 30.17
N PRO A 150 -28.09 -4.82 31.47
CA PRO A 150 -28.07 -3.43 31.92
C PRO A 150 -26.71 -2.72 31.77
N VAL A 151 -25.68 -3.47 31.37
CA VAL A 151 -24.32 -2.97 31.11
C VAL A 151 -23.86 -3.56 29.78
N LEU A 152 -23.52 -2.69 28.83
CA LEU A 152 -23.01 -3.11 27.52
C LEU A 152 -21.56 -3.60 27.64
N ASP A 153 -21.24 -4.72 27.02
CA ASP A 153 -19.86 -5.24 27.00
C ASP A 153 -19.05 -4.56 25.89
N ILE A 154 -18.44 -3.41 26.22
CA ILE A 154 -17.58 -2.65 25.30
C ILE A 154 -16.19 -3.26 25.09
N GLY A 155 -15.83 -4.28 25.88
CA GLY A 155 -14.52 -4.95 25.85
C GLY A 155 -14.50 -6.21 24.99
N ASN A 156 -15.60 -6.55 24.33
CA ASN A 156 -15.74 -7.72 23.47
C ASN A 156 -16.55 -7.37 22.21
N MET A 157 -16.44 -8.20 21.17
CA MET A 157 -17.26 -8.04 19.97
C MET A 157 -18.76 -8.25 20.29
N PRO A 158 -19.65 -7.30 19.91
CA PRO A 158 -21.09 -7.43 20.12
C PRO A 158 -21.70 -8.68 19.46
N ASP A 159 -22.48 -9.44 20.23
CA ASP A 159 -23.31 -10.62 19.85
C ASP A 159 -22.73 -11.62 18.81
N PHE A 160 -21.41 -11.71 18.66
CA PHE A 160 -20.75 -12.44 17.56
C PHE A 160 -21.29 -13.86 17.35
N TYR A 161 -21.27 -14.69 18.40
CA TYR A 161 -21.60 -16.11 18.27
C TYR A 161 -23.06 -16.35 17.89
N LYS A 162 -24.00 -15.55 18.43
CA LYS A 162 -25.43 -15.69 18.12
C LYS A 162 -25.73 -15.22 16.70
N MET A 163 -25.02 -14.21 16.21
CA MET A 163 -25.16 -13.73 14.83
C MET A 163 -24.54 -14.70 13.83
N PHE A 164 -23.45 -15.38 14.20
CA PHE A 164 -22.66 -16.20 13.26
C PHE A 164 -23.07 -17.68 13.18
N TYR A 165 -23.37 -18.34 14.31
CA TYR A 165 -23.51 -19.81 14.43
C TYR A 165 -24.94 -20.36 14.50
N ASN A 166 -25.94 -19.53 14.30
CA ASN A 166 -27.32 -19.98 14.43
C ASN A 166 -27.69 -20.87 13.20
N PRO A 167 -28.52 -21.94 13.33
CA PRO A 167 -28.78 -22.91 12.25
C PRO A 167 -30.01 -22.69 11.33
N THR A 168 -30.88 -21.70 11.57
CA THR A 168 -32.00 -21.31 10.68
C THR A 168 -31.57 -20.64 9.34
N VAL A 169 -32.47 -20.65 8.35
CA VAL A 169 -32.22 -20.09 7.00
C VAL A 169 -31.99 -18.56 7.03
N GLU A 170 -32.61 -17.86 7.99
CA GLU A 170 -32.47 -16.40 8.18
C GLU A 170 -31.04 -15.97 8.53
N HIS A 171 -30.16 -16.90 8.91
CA HIS A 171 -28.80 -16.55 9.35
C HIS A 171 -27.87 -16.11 8.26
N ASN A 172 -28.17 -16.40 6.99
CA ASN A 172 -27.37 -15.84 5.91
C ASN A 172 -27.48 -14.30 5.90
N PHE A 173 -28.67 -13.75 6.17
CA PHE A 173 -28.87 -12.31 6.32
C PHE A 173 -28.19 -11.77 7.57
N ARG A 174 -28.36 -12.44 8.73
CA ARG A 174 -27.73 -12.03 9.99
C ARG A 174 -26.21 -12.03 9.93
N ARG A 175 -25.64 -13.09 9.38
CA ARG A 175 -24.19 -13.23 9.18
C ARG A 175 -23.68 -12.18 8.19
N SER A 176 -24.39 -11.93 7.09
CA SER A 176 -23.99 -10.93 6.10
C SER A 176 -24.00 -9.52 6.69
N TRP A 177 -25.08 -9.13 7.37
CA TRP A 177 -25.17 -7.84 8.05
C TRP A 177 -24.05 -7.68 9.08
N PHE A 178 -23.79 -8.71 9.88
CA PHE A 178 -22.73 -8.67 10.89
C PHE A 178 -21.33 -8.54 10.27
N LEU A 179 -21.04 -9.30 9.20
CA LEU A 179 -19.78 -9.19 8.47
C LEU A 179 -19.63 -7.82 7.79
N GLU A 180 -20.73 -7.21 7.32
CA GLU A 180 -20.73 -5.84 6.78
C GLU A 180 -20.36 -4.82 7.86
N VAL A 181 -20.94 -4.92 9.07
CA VAL A 181 -20.55 -4.09 10.21
C VAL A 181 -19.06 -4.27 10.51
N MET A 182 -18.56 -5.50 10.57
CA MET A 182 -17.13 -5.74 10.78
C MET A 182 -16.26 -5.10 9.70
N ALA A 183 -16.62 -5.29 8.42
CA ALA A 183 -15.85 -4.79 7.29
C ALA A 183 -15.82 -3.25 7.24
N ASN A 184 -16.91 -2.60 7.67
CA ASN A 184 -17.06 -1.15 7.64
C ASN A 184 -16.37 -0.44 8.80
N TYR A 185 -16.28 -1.08 9.98
CA TYR A 185 -15.89 -0.41 11.22
C TYR A 185 -14.58 -0.93 11.86
N MET A 186 -13.95 -1.98 11.33
CA MET A 186 -12.63 -2.40 11.81
C MET A 186 -11.55 -1.43 11.32
N ARG A 187 -10.96 -0.64 12.21
CA ARG A 187 -10.05 0.46 11.82
C ARG A 187 -8.79 0.58 12.68
N CYS A 188 -8.79 0.06 13.91
CA CYS A 188 -7.68 0.24 14.83
C CYS A 188 -7.27 -1.02 15.58
N SER A 189 -6.13 -0.97 16.27
CA SER A 189 -5.59 -2.11 17.03
C SER A 189 -6.50 -2.58 18.18
N LEU A 190 -7.34 -1.70 18.72
CA LEU A 190 -8.34 -2.03 19.73
C LEU A 190 -9.44 -2.93 19.15
N ASP A 191 -9.87 -2.68 17.91
CA ASP A 191 -10.84 -3.51 17.18
C ASP A 191 -10.27 -4.92 16.98
N PHE A 192 -9.02 -5.00 16.52
CA PHE A 192 -8.37 -6.29 16.35
C PHE A 192 -8.25 -7.05 17.67
N HIS A 193 -7.98 -6.36 18.79
CA HIS A 193 -7.85 -6.98 20.09
C HIS A 193 -9.15 -7.64 20.56
N ILE A 194 -10.29 -6.96 20.45
CA ILE A 194 -11.58 -7.55 20.83
C ILE A 194 -11.97 -8.74 19.94
N CYS A 195 -11.58 -8.72 18.66
CA CYS A 195 -11.76 -9.86 17.76
C CYS A 195 -10.84 -11.03 18.10
N LYS A 196 -9.57 -10.76 18.44
CA LYS A 196 -8.60 -11.77 18.86
C LYS A 196 -9.07 -12.51 20.11
N LYS A 197 -9.56 -11.80 21.12
CA LYS A 197 -10.05 -12.37 22.39
C LYS A 197 -11.19 -13.39 22.21
N ARG A 198 -11.94 -13.29 21.11
CA ARG A 198 -13.06 -14.18 20.76
C ARG A 198 -12.75 -15.15 19.62
N TYR A 199 -11.48 -15.27 19.21
CA TYR A 199 -11.03 -16.13 18.11
C TYR A 199 -11.75 -15.89 16.77
N ILE A 200 -12.22 -14.66 16.53
CA ILE A 200 -13.07 -14.36 15.38
C ILE A 200 -12.37 -14.66 14.06
N PHE A 201 -11.11 -14.26 13.90
CA PHE A 201 -10.38 -14.52 12.65
C PHE A 201 -10.19 -16.01 12.38
N SER A 202 -9.91 -16.82 13.39
CA SER A 202 -9.83 -18.28 13.21
C SER A 202 -11.14 -18.87 12.68
N ILE A 203 -12.27 -18.34 13.18
CA ILE A 203 -13.62 -18.73 12.75
C ILE A 203 -13.88 -18.27 11.32
N LEU A 204 -13.54 -17.02 10.97
CA LEU A 204 -13.73 -16.47 9.62
C LEU A 204 -12.89 -17.21 8.57
N LEU A 205 -11.61 -17.49 8.86
CA LEU A 205 -10.72 -18.24 7.97
C LEU A 205 -11.23 -19.67 7.74
N SER A 206 -11.74 -20.32 8.79
CA SER A 206 -12.34 -21.66 8.69
C SER A 206 -13.66 -21.63 7.91
N TYR A 207 -14.52 -20.64 8.17
CA TYR A 207 -15.80 -20.47 7.49
C TYR A 207 -15.60 -20.20 6.00
N PHE A 208 -14.65 -19.36 5.60
CA PHE A 208 -14.33 -19.10 4.20
C PHE A 208 -13.97 -20.38 3.43
N MET A 209 -13.27 -21.31 4.09
CA MET A 209 -12.90 -22.61 3.53
C MET A 209 -14.06 -23.62 3.55
N SER A 210 -15.17 -23.33 4.21
CA SER A 210 -16.34 -24.19 4.24
C SER A 210 -17.14 -24.09 2.94
N PRO A 211 -17.71 -25.21 2.44
CA PRO A 211 -18.67 -25.17 1.34
C PRO A 211 -19.94 -24.36 1.67
N LEU A 212 -20.21 -24.11 2.95
CA LEU A 212 -21.34 -23.27 3.40
C LEU A 212 -21.11 -21.78 3.16
N CYS A 213 -19.89 -21.34 2.83
CA CYS A 213 -19.60 -19.94 2.57
C CYS A 213 -19.90 -19.56 1.13
N HIS A 214 -21.03 -18.88 0.94
CA HIS A 214 -21.43 -18.37 -0.36
C HIS A 214 -20.55 -17.19 -0.81
N ARG A 215 -20.57 -16.87 -2.11
CA ARG A 215 -19.77 -15.80 -2.72
C ARG A 215 -19.87 -14.46 -1.97
N ARG A 216 -21.09 -13.99 -1.64
CA ARG A 216 -21.28 -12.75 -0.85
C ARG A 216 -20.58 -12.80 0.50
N SER A 217 -20.68 -13.92 1.22
CA SER A 217 -19.99 -14.10 2.49
C SER A 217 -18.47 -14.11 2.33
N LYS A 218 -17.93 -14.75 1.28
CA LYS A 218 -16.50 -14.73 0.95
C LYS A 218 -16.00 -13.31 0.75
N VAL A 219 -16.70 -12.51 -0.05
CA VAL A 219 -16.40 -11.09 -0.28
C VAL A 219 -16.35 -10.32 1.03
N LEU A 220 -17.35 -10.49 1.91
CA LEU A 220 -17.38 -9.80 3.18
C LEU A 220 -16.25 -10.23 4.13
N VAL A 221 -15.94 -11.53 4.20
CA VAL A 221 -14.81 -12.04 4.98
C VAL A 221 -13.49 -11.44 4.47
N LEU A 222 -13.29 -11.37 3.16
CA LEU A 222 -12.09 -10.76 2.58
C LEU A 222 -12.01 -9.26 2.89
N ARG A 223 -13.13 -8.52 2.82
CA ARG A 223 -13.16 -7.10 3.24
C ARG A 223 -12.77 -6.93 4.71
N VAL A 224 -13.24 -7.80 5.61
CA VAL A 224 -12.83 -7.81 7.02
C VAL A 224 -11.33 -8.11 7.14
N LEU A 225 -10.81 -9.09 6.41
CA LEU A 225 -9.38 -9.42 6.40
C LEU A 225 -8.53 -8.28 5.87
N THR A 226 -8.93 -7.62 4.78
CA THR A 226 -8.25 -6.44 4.24
C THR A 226 -8.18 -5.33 5.29
N ALA A 227 -9.29 -5.03 5.98
CA ALA A 227 -9.32 -4.04 7.05
C ALA A 227 -8.41 -4.42 8.23
N ALA A 228 -8.36 -5.70 8.59
CA ALA A 228 -7.49 -6.21 9.64
C ALA A 228 -6.02 -6.13 9.27
N VAL A 229 -5.66 -6.54 8.05
CA VAL A 229 -4.28 -6.60 7.59
C VAL A 229 -3.66 -5.21 7.48
N LYS A 230 -4.46 -4.18 7.13
CA LYS A 230 -4.04 -2.76 7.18
C LYS A 230 -3.58 -2.30 8.56
N ILE A 231 -3.93 -3.00 9.64
CA ILE A 231 -3.44 -2.74 10.98
C ILE A 231 -2.14 -3.55 11.18
N PRO A 232 -0.97 -2.90 11.31
CA PRO A 232 0.29 -3.65 11.21
C PRO A 232 0.52 -4.68 12.33
N LYS A 233 0.04 -4.41 13.55
CA LYS A 233 0.11 -5.38 14.67
C LYS A 233 -0.80 -6.59 14.40
N ALA A 234 -1.93 -6.38 13.74
CA ALA A 234 -2.87 -7.43 13.40
C ALA A 234 -2.32 -8.32 12.28
N ALA A 235 -1.81 -7.75 11.19
CA ALA A 235 -1.16 -8.50 10.11
C ALA A 235 -0.11 -9.49 10.64
N ARG A 236 0.78 -9.00 11.53
CA ARG A 236 1.81 -9.84 12.15
C ARG A 236 1.23 -11.02 12.94
N ILE A 237 0.19 -10.77 13.75
CA ILE A 237 -0.47 -11.79 14.55
C ILE A 237 -1.19 -12.79 13.63
N LEU A 238 -1.85 -12.33 12.58
CA LEU A 238 -2.52 -13.17 11.60
C LEU A 238 -1.54 -14.10 10.86
N CYS A 239 -0.37 -13.60 10.45
CA CYS A 239 0.67 -14.45 9.88
C CYS A 239 1.18 -15.49 10.88
N ARG A 240 1.58 -15.05 12.08
CA ARG A 240 2.28 -15.89 13.06
C ARG A 240 1.38 -16.90 13.78
N GLU A 241 0.19 -16.48 14.20
CA GLU A 241 -0.70 -17.30 15.04
C GLU A 241 -1.79 -18.00 14.22
N HIS A 242 -2.17 -17.45 13.06
CA HIS A 242 -3.27 -17.99 12.24
C HIS A 242 -2.81 -18.56 10.88
N GLY A 243 -1.51 -18.53 10.57
CA GLY A 243 -0.98 -19.09 9.33
C GLY A 243 -1.53 -18.43 8.06
N LEU A 244 -1.81 -17.11 8.11
CA LEU A 244 -2.53 -16.40 7.05
C LEU A 244 -1.89 -16.58 5.66
N LEU A 245 -0.56 -16.58 5.55
CA LEU A 245 0.16 -16.76 4.27
C LEU A 245 -0.16 -18.11 3.61
N ALA A 246 -0.04 -19.20 4.37
CA ALA A 246 -0.38 -20.55 3.91
C ALA A 246 -1.89 -20.65 3.57
N TRP A 247 -2.73 -20.00 4.39
CA TRP A 247 -4.17 -19.96 4.16
C TRP A 247 -4.52 -19.22 2.85
N ILE A 248 -3.88 -18.09 2.53
CA ILE A 248 -4.11 -17.33 1.28
C ILE A 248 -3.79 -18.21 0.07
N SER A 249 -2.66 -18.91 0.09
CA SER A 249 -2.28 -19.84 -0.99
C SER A 249 -3.32 -20.94 -1.22
N ALA A 250 -3.80 -21.56 -0.14
CA ALA A 250 -4.85 -22.58 -0.20
C ALA A 250 -6.21 -21.99 -0.62
N ALA A 251 -6.56 -20.80 -0.14
CA ALA A 251 -7.79 -20.10 -0.45
C ALA A 251 -7.86 -19.73 -1.94
N LEU A 252 -6.77 -19.19 -2.51
CA LEU A 252 -6.67 -18.89 -3.94
C LEU A 252 -6.81 -20.16 -4.77
N SER A 253 -6.10 -21.23 -4.40
CA SER A 253 -6.17 -22.50 -5.13
C SER A 253 -7.59 -23.10 -5.19
N ARG A 254 -8.45 -22.82 -4.20
CA ARG A 254 -9.85 -23.30 -4.17
C ARG A 254 -10.86 -22.35 -4.79
N ASN A 255 -10.46 -21.11 -5.08
CA ASN A 255 -11.35 -20.05 -5.59
C ASN A 255 -10.79 -19.39 -6.86
N ALA A 256 -9.89 -20.07 -7.55
CA ALA A 256 -9.20 -19.55 -8.73
C ALA A 256 -10.16 -19.25 -9.90
N ASP A 257 -11.31 -19.91 -9.94
CA ASP A 257 -12.33 -19.72 -10.98
C ASP A 257 -13.15 -18.43 -10.79
N ASP A 258 -13.20 -17.86 -9.58
CA ASP A 258 -13.92 -16.62 -9.29
C ASP A 258 -12.93 -15.45 -9.30
N GLU A 259 -12.84 -14.77 -10.45
CA GLU A 259 -11.93 -13.62 -10.68
C GLU A 259 -12.02 -12.57 -9.57
N SER A 260 -13.24 -12.28 -9.09
CA SER A 260 -13.46 -11.26 -8.05
C SER A 260 -12.91 -11.67 -6.68
N VAL A 261 -13.04 -12.95 -6.33
CA VAL A 261 -12.54 -13.50 -5.06
C VAL A 261 -11.02 -13.65 -5.13
N ALA A 262 -10.50 -14.09 -6.27
CA ALA A 262 -9.07 -14.18 -6.52
C ALA A 262 -8.39 -12.82 -6.43
N LYS A 263 -8.97 -11.78 -7.06
CA LYS A 263 -8.48 -10.39 -6.94
C LYS A 263 -8.41 -9.93 -5.49
N MET A 264 -9.50 -10.05 -4.72
CA MET A 264 -9.49 -9.63 -3.31
C MET A 264 -8.49 -10.41 -2.44
N LEU A 265 -8.22 -11.68 -2.76
CA LEU A 265 -7.19 -12.47 -2.06
C LEU A 265 -5.78 -11.94 -2.37
N LEU A 266 -5.52 -11.51 -3.62
CA LEU A 266 -4.29 -10.81 -3.99
C LEU A 266 -4.20 -9.45 -3.29
N ASP A 267 -5.31 -8.68 -3.23
CA ASP A 267 -5.35 -7.40 -2.51
C ASP A 267 -5.02 -7.57 -1.01
N VAL A 268 -5.50 -8.65 -0.38
CA VAL A 268 -5.15 -8.99 1.01
C VAL A 268 -3.66 -9.26 1.14
N LEU A 269 -3.06 -10.00 0.19
CA LEU A 269 -1.62 -10.29 0.17
C LEU A 269 -0.80 -9.00 -0.01
N HIS A 270 -1.22 -8.13 -0.91
CA HIS A 270 -0.59 -6.83 -1.15
C HIS A 270 -0.61 -5.94 0.09
N HIS A 271 -1.79 -5.75 0.70
CA HIS A 271 -1.89 -4.96 1.93
C HIS A 271 -1.12 -5.58 3.10
N LEU A 272 -0.88 -6.89 3.09
CA LEU A 272 -0.04 -7.56 4.08
C LEU A 272 1.42 -7.14 3.95
N TRP A 273 1.90 -7.03 2.70
CA TRP A 273 3.22 -6.49 2.41
C TRP A 273 3.32 -5.01 2.76
N GLU A 274 2.37 -4.19 2.33
CA GLU A 274 2.35 -2.76 2.67
C GLU A 274 2.37 -2.52 4.18
N SER A 275 1.53 -3.27 4.91
CA SER A 275 1.43 -3.17 6.37
C SER A 275 2.67 -3.73 7.07
N SER A 276 3.51 -4.48 6.36
CA SER A 276 4.80 -4.91 6.86
C SER A 276 5.85 -3.80 6.84
N ALA A 277 5.69 -2.81 5.98
CA ALA A 277 6.57 -1.65 5.85
C ALA A 277 6.13 -0.52 6.78
N ILE A 278 6.31 -0.67 8.09
CA ILE A 278 6.03 0.44 9.01
C ILE A 278 7.22 1.39 9.04
N ARG A 279 6.94 2.68 8.83
CA ARG A 279 7.82 3.77 9.21
C ARG A 279 7.92 3.82 10.75
N THR A 280 8.86 3.07 11.33
CA THR A 280 9.13 3.17 12.76
C THR A 280 10.21 4.21 12.99
N PHE A 281 9.88 5.29 13.68
CA PHE A 281 10.89 6.20 14.22
C PHE A 281 11.66 5.44 15.30
N ARG A 282 12.99 5.20 15.15
CA ARG A 282 13.75 4.72 16.31
C ARG A 282 13.75 5.83 17.34
N LEU A 283 13.65 5.47 18.62
CA LEU A 283 13.81 6.44 19.70
C LEU A 283 15.16 7.18 19.61
N ALA A 284 16.18 6.51 19.05
CA ALA A 284 17.48 7.10 18.72
C ALA A 284 17.38 8.14 17.58
N ASP A 285 16.59 7.87 16.54
CA ASP A 285 16.40 8.78 15.40
C ASP A 285 15.57 10.01 15.82
N VAL A 286 14.57 9.83 16.69
CA VAL A 286 13.82 10.94 17.30
C VAL A 286 14.71 11.79 18.20
N LYS A 287 15.59 11.15 18.99
CA LYS A 287 16.59 11.86 19.81
C LYS A 287 17.58 12.62 18.93
N ALA A 288 18.07 12.01 17.85
CA ALA A 288 19.01 12.63 16.91
C ALA A 288 18.36 13.79 16.16
N ALA A 289 17.12 13.65 15.70
CA ALA A 289 16.36 14.73 15.08
C ALA A 289 16.10 15.88 16.05
N ARG A 290 15.81 15.57 17.33
CA ARG A 290 15.63 16.59 18.37
C ARG A 290 16.95 17.31 18.70
N VAL A 291 18.07 16.59 18.74
CA VAL A 291 19.42 17.17 18.91
C VAL A 291 19.75 18.07 17.73
N LYS A 292 19.47 17.63 16.49
CA LYS A 292 19.69 18.40 15.26
C LYS A 292 18.86 19.69 15.25
N ALA A 293 17.57 19.61 15.55
CA ALA A 293 16.70 20.79 15.67
C ALA A 293 17.17 21.77 16.76
N THR A 294 17.68 21.27 17.90
CA THR A 294 18.26 22.14 18.93
C THR A 294 19.59 22.77 18.53
N ALA A 295 20.38 22.11 17.68
CA ALA A 295 21.62 22.65 17.14
C ALA A 295 21.34 23.73 16.08
N GLU A 296 20.35 23.50 15.21
CA GLU A 296 19.89 24.45 14.21
C GLU A 296 19.30 25.73 14.86
N MET A 297 18.49 25.60 15.92
CA MET A 297 18.03 26.77 16.71
C MET A 297 19.17 27.52 17.42
N ARG A 298 20.25 26.84 17.83
CA ARG A 298 21.44 27.51 18.40
C ARG A 298 22.26 28.23 17.33
N ALA A 299 22.35 27.67 16.13
CA ALA A 299 23.02 28.33 15.00
C ALA A 299 22.27 29.61 14.57
N LEU A 300 20.93 29.53 14.49
CA LEU A 300 20.05 30.67 14.16
C LEU A 300 20.08 31.79 15.22
N SER A 301 20.31 31.45 16.49
CA SER A 301 20.45 32.47 17.56
C SER A 301 21.85 33.07 17.63
N GLN A 302 22.89 32.37 17.15
CA GLN A 302 24.24 32.91 17.04
C GLN A 302 24.37 33.86 15.84
N THR A 303 23.75 33.55 14.70
CA THR A 303 23.71 34.46 13.54
C THR A 303 22.93 35.74 13.80
N ARG A 304 21.87 35.71 14.63
CA ARG A 304 21.18 36.92 15.08
C ARG A 304 22.03 37.79 16.01
N LYS A 305 22.85 37.20 16.88
CA LYS A 305 23.74 37.96 17.77
C LYS A 305 24.92 38.62 17.06
N THR A 306 25.40 38.05 15.95
CA THR A 306 26.48 38.66 15.15
C THR A 306 25.98 39.79 14.24
N ALA A 307 24.67 39.88 13.98
CA ALA A 307 24.08 40.96 13.19
C ALA A 307 23.73 42.20 14.04
N ASP A 308 23.45 42.02 15.34
CA ASP A 308 23.13 43.11 16.27
C ASP A 308 24.38 43.87 16.81
N GLU A 309 25.61 43.43 16.47
CA GLU A 309 26.86 44.08 16.91
C GLU A 309 27.58 44.87 15.80
N SER A 310 26.97 45.03 14.61
CA SER A 310 27.51 45.89 13.53
C SER A 310 26.48 46.91 13.04
N ASP A 311 26.63 48.12 13.57
CA ASP A 311 26.28 49.44 13.03
C ASP A 311 24.84 49.99 13.11
N ASP A 312 24.84 51.20 13.71
CA ASP A 312 23.85 52.27 13.77
C ASP A 312 23.46 52.82 12.39
N ASP A 313 22.29 53.47 12.36
CA ASP A 313 21.81 54.49 11.40
C ASP A 313 21.28 54.04 10.02
N SER A 314 19.96 53.83 9.93
CA SER A 314 19.06 54.63 9.07
C SER A 314 17.64 54.07 9.07
N SER A 315 16.68 54.99 9.22
CA SER A 315 15.25 54.75 9.08
C SER A 315 14.87 54.51 7.62
N ASP A 316 14.20 53.40 7.33
CA ASP A 316 13.15 53.34 6.31
C ASP A 316 12.19 52.18 6.65
N GLU A 317 10.90 52.49 6.68
CA GLU A 317 9.83 51.52 6.72
C GLU A 317 9.77 50.80 5.37
N GLU A 318 9.82 49.47 5.34
CA GLU A 318 9.06 48.69 4.36
C GLU A 318 8.91 47.20 4.75
N ASP A 319 7.64 46.84 4.83
CA ASP A 319 6.99 45.56 4.52
C ASP A 319 7.23 44.27 5.33
N GLY A 320 6.12 43.76 5.87
CA GLY A 320 6.01 42.54 6.65
C GLY A 320 6.06 41.29 5.76
N GLY A 321 7.26 40.76 5.54
CA GLY A 321 7.49 39.47 4.90
C GLY A 321 7.63 38.29 5.89
N SER A 322 6.59 37.46 5.94
CA SER A 322 6.63 36.00 6.17
C SER A 322 7.53 35.41 7.28
N LEU A 323 7.05 35.41 8.52
CA LEU A 323 7.46 34.46 9.59
C LEU A 323 6.92 33.03 9.38
N GLN A 324 6.63 32.63 8.13
CA GLN A 324 5.95 31.38 7.78
C GLN A 324 6.88 30.33 7.12
N GLU A 325 8.05 30.70 6.62
CA GLU A 325 8.86 29.80 5.75
C GLU A 325 9.90 28.93 6.48
N THR A 326 9.91 28.87 7.82
CA THR A 326 10.92 28.08 8.57
C THR A 326 10.34 26.94 9.40
N ARG A 327 9.14 26.43 9.08
CA ARG A 327 8.55 25.27 9.77
C ARG A 327 8.50 23.95 9.00
N ASP A 328 8.81 23.92 7.70
CA ASP A 328 8.60 22.72 6.87
C ASP A 328 9.88 22.06 6.34
N ALA A 329 10.96 22.07 7.12
CA ALA A 329 12.16 21.31 6.81
C ALA A 329 12.53 20.33 7.94
N HIS A 330 11.62 19.42 8.28
CA HIS A 330 12.02 18.20 8.99
C HIS A 330 12.59 17.22 7.96
N PRO A 331 13.89 16.86 8.01
CA PRO A 331 14.41 15.79 7.17
C PRO A 331 13.77 14.49 7.64
N GLU A 332 12.83 13.97 6.84
CA GLU A 332 12.22 12.66 6.97
C GLU A 332 13.28 11.56 6.82
N VAL A 333 14.09 11.32 7.85
CA VAL A 333 14.94 10.12 7.93
C VAL A 333 14.01 8.93 8.20
N THR A 334 13.37 8.48 7.13
CA THR A 334 12.36 7.42 7.13
C THR A 334 13.05 6.07 6.92
N SER A 335 13.43 5.40 8.00
CA SER A 335 13.81 3.98 7.91
C SER A 335 12.54 3.14 7.74
N LYS A 336 12.27 2.67 6.51
CA LYS A 336 11.29 1.61 6.25
C LYS A 336 11.80 0.33 6.92
N ARG A 337 11.28 -0.02 8.10
CA ARG A 337 11.48 -1.36 8.65
C ARG A 337 10.36 -2.23 8.10
N PHE A 338 10.69 -3.04 7.09
CA PHE A 338 9.94 -4.27 6.85
C PHE A 338 9.99 -5.10 8.13
N TYR A 339 8.89 -5.74 8.53
CA TYR A 339 8.97 -6.71 9.61
C TYR A 339 10.02 -7.78 9.24
N GLN A 340 11.07 -7.85 10.06
CA GLN A 340 12.17 -8.83 9.99
C GLN A 340 11.70 -10.28 10.21
N HIS A 341 10.41 -10.60 10.06
CA HIS A 341 9.84 -11.82 10.60
C HIS A 341 9.41 -12.85 9.55
N PHE A 342 9.13 -12.47 8.30
CA PHE A 342 8.68 -13.44 7.30
C PHE A 342 8.92 -13.08 5.81
N PRO A 343 10.06 -12.48 5.43
CA PRO A 343 10.31 -12.12 4.02
C PRO A 343 10.36 -13.36 3.11
N PHE A 344 10.93 -14.46 3.59
CA PHE A 344 11.05 -15.71 2.83
C PHE A 344 9.69 -16.40 2.67
N GLU A 345 8.89 -16.49 3.73
CA GLU A 345 7.55 -17.09 3.69
C GLU A 345 6.61 -16.27 2.79
N TYR A 346 6.75 -14.94 2.79
CA TYR A 346 6.03 -14.07 1.86
C TYR A 346 6.43 -14.34 0.41
N LEU A 347 7.73 -14.42 0.13
CA LEU A 347 8.25 -14.74 -1.20
C LEU A 347 7.77 -16.12 -1.69
N LEU A 348 7.82 -17.14 -0.84
CA LEU A 348 7.28 -18.47 -1.13
C LEU A 348 5.77 -18.43 -1.40
N THR A 349 5.04 -17.57 -0.68
CA THR A 349 3.60 -17.37 -0.90
C THR A 349 3.35 -16.75 -2.27
N LEU A 350 4.10 -15.71 -2.66
CA LEU A 350 4.02 -15.11 -4.00
C LEU A 350 4.29 -16.15 -5.09
N PHE A 351 5.31 -17.00 -4.90
CA PHE A 351 5.55 -18.11 -5.83
C PHE A 351 4.37 -19.06 -5.88
N SER A 352 3.80 -19.46 -4.75
CA SER A 352 2.67 -20.40 -4.75
C SER A 352 1.43 -19.84 -5.48
N VAL A 353 1.22 -18.52 -5.38
CA VAL A 353 0.04 -17.81 -5.88
C VAL A 353 0.15 -17.39 -7.34
N ARG A 354 1.37 -17.25 -7.88
CA ARG A 354 1.63 -16.74 -9.24
C ARG A 354 0.70 -17.31 -10.33
N LYS A 355 0.39 -18.61 -10.27
CA LYS A 355 -0.43 -19.35 -11.24
C LYS A 355 -1.85 -18.80 -11.37
N HIS A 356 -2.35 -18.17 -10.29
CA HIS A 356 -3.70 -17.62 -10.21
C HIS A 356 -3.76 -16.15 -10.67
N VAL A 357 -2.62 -15.46 -10.77
CA VAL A 357 -2.57 -14.05 -11.22
C VAL A 357 -3.07 -13.90 -12.65
N ARG A 358 -2.76 -14.88 -13.51
CA ARG A 358 -3.28 -14.91 -14.88
C ARG A 358 -4.81 -14.99 -14.93
N ASN A 359 -5.43 -15.71 -13.99
CA ASN A 359 -6.87 -15.92 -13.96
C ASN A 359 -7.64 -14.66 -13.55
N CYS A 360 -7.02 -13.75 -12.79
CA CYS A 360 -7.69 -12.52 -12.36
C CYS A 360 -7.98 -11.55 -13.51
N MET A 361 -7.31 -11.71 -14.68
CA MET A 361 -7.47 -10.90 -15.89
C MET A 361 -7.39 -9.37 -15.69
N ASP A 362 -6.88 -8.91 -14.55
CA ASP A 362 -6.86 -7.51 -14.12
C ASP A 362 -5.43 -6.98 -14.06
N LEU A 363 -5.18 -5.89 -14.79
CA LEU A 363 -3.87 -5.26 -14.90
C LEU A 363 -3.40 -4.68 -13.55
N SER A 364 -4.33 -4.16 -12.75
CA SER A 364 -4.02 -3.57 -11.44
C SER A 364 -3.49 -4.60 -10.45
N ALA A 365 -4.14 -5.78 -10.40
CA ALA A 365 -3.72 -6.89 -9.56
C ALA A 365 -2.38 -7.49 -10.03
N PHE A 366 -2.17 -7.55 -11.35
CA PHE A 366 -0.90 -7.97 -11.93
C PHE A 366 0.24 -6.98 -11.57
N SER A 367 0.02 -5.68 -11.75
CA SER A 367 1.01 -4.64 -11.44
C SER A 367 1.39 -4.67 -9.96
N GLN A 368 0.40 -4.76 -9.05
CA GLN A 368 0.63 -4.92 -7.61
C GLN A 368 1.45 -6.18 -7.29
N PHE A 369 1.09 -7.33 -7.88
CA PHE A 369 1.81 -8.59 -7.66
C PHE A 369 3.29 -8.49 -8.07
N VAL A 370 3.59 -7.90 -9.23
CA VAL A 370 4.97 -7.74 -9.71
C VAL A 370 5.74 -6.76 -8.82
N VAL A 371 5.11 -5.67 -8.38
CA VAL A 371 5.70 -4.71 -7.43
C VAL A 371 6.03 -5.38 -6.10
N ASP A 372 5.13 -6.19 -5.56
CA ASP A 372 5.35 -6.91 -4.31
C ASP A 372 6.44 -7.95 -4.43
N LEU A 373 6.49 -8.68 -5.56
CA LEU A 373 7.55 -9.64 -5.84
C LEU A 373 8.91 -8.96 -5.91
N ARG A 374 9.02 -7.84 -6.63
CA ARG A 374 10.23 -7.03 -6.67
C ARG A 374 10.64 -6.61 -5.25
N ASN A 375 9.74 -6.00 -4.49
CA ASN A 375 10.04 -5.46 -3.17
C ASN A 375 10.50 -6.57 -2.21
N ALA A 376 9.87 -7.75 -2.26
CA ALA A 376 10.24 -8.90 -1.46
C ALA A 376 11.64 -9.40 -1.82
N LEU A 377 11.95 -9.52 -3.11
CA LEU A 377 13.26 -9.95 -3.58
C LEU A 377 14.37 -8.97 -3.22
N GLU A 378 14.15 -7.68 -3.46
CA GLU A 378 15.12 -6.65 -3.13
C GLU A 378 15.42 -6.66 -1.62
N PHE A 379 14.40 -6.88 -0.79
CA PHE A 379 14.60 -7.02 0.66
C PHE A 379 15.42 -8.26 1.01
N VAL A 380 15.10 -9.42 0.44
CA VAL A 380 15.84 -10.67 0.71
C VAL A 380 17.28 -10.57 0.26
N CYS A 381 17.54 -10.10 -0.97
CA CYS A 381 18.89 -9.91 -1.50
C CYS A 381 19.70 -8.89 -0.67
N ARG A 382 19.07 -7.85 -0.11
CA ARG A 382 19.74 -6.91 0.81
C ARG A 382 20.10 -7.56 2.15
N GLN A 383 19.29 -8.48 2.67
CA GLN A 383 19.59 -9.19 3.91
C GLN A 383 20.75 -10.18 3.70
N GLU A 384 20.73 -10.94 2.60
CA GLU A 384 21.81 -11.89 2.26
C GLU A 384 23.18 -11.20 2.14
N ARG A 385 23.25 -10.00 1.55
CA ARG A 385 24.50 -9.24 1.44
C ARG A 385 25.10 -8.80 2.78
N ASN A 386 24.30 -8.73 3.85
CA ASN A 386 24.77 -8.35 5.18
C ASN A 386 25.27 -9.55 6.01
N GLU A 387 24.96 -10.78 5.61
CA GLU A 387 25.42 -11.99 6.27
C GLU A 387 26.64 -12.55 5.52
N GLU A 388 27.83 -12.44 6.11
CA GLU A 388 29.14 -12.80 5.50
C GLU A 388 29.29 -14.29 5.07
N ASN A 389 28.27 -15.14 5.27
CA ASN A 389 28.33 -16.59 5.02
C ASN A 389 27.00 -17.17 4.47
N VAL A 390 26.45 -16.63 3.39
CA VAL A 390 25.22 -17.18 2.78
C VAL A 390 25.44 -17.56 1.32
N VAL A 391 25.10 -18.81 1.02
CA VAL A 391 25.15 -19.47 -0.29
C VAL A 391 24.51 -18.59 -1.36
N GLU A 392 25.26 -18.25 -2.41
CA GLU A 392 24.89 -17.36 -3.54
C GLU A 392 23.60 -17.73 -4.33
N ASN A 393 22.79 -18.68 -3.87
CA ASN A 393 21.75 -19.33 -4.69
C ASN A 393 20.40 -19.58 -3.98
N LEU A 394 20.16 -19.05 -2.77
CA LEU A 394 18.93 -19.37 -2.01
C LEU A 394 17.63 -18.81 -2.61
N CYS A 395 17.73 -17.79 -3.46
CA CYS A 395 16.57 -17.08 -4.03
C CYS A 395 16.42 -17.25 -5.54
N ILE A 396 17.12 -18.21 -6.17
CA ILE A 396 16.89 -18.51 -7.59
C ILE A 396 15.63 -19.38 -7.68
N PRO A 397 14.52 -18.88 -8.23
CA PRO A 397 13.31 -19.68 -8.40
C PRO A 397 13.55 -20.81 -9.40
N ASP A 398 12.84 -21.94 -9.23
CA ASP A 398 12.86 -23.05 -10.18
C ASP A 398 12.58 -22.56 -11.62
N GLU A 399 13.17 -23.21 -12.63
CA GLU A 399 13.00 -22.85 -14.05
C GLU A 399 11.51 -22.76 -14.47
N ASN A 400 10.64 -23.56 -13.85
CA ASN A 400 9.19 -23.54 -14.08
C ASN A 400 8.52 -22.24 -13.58
N ILE A 401 8.99 -21.68 -12.47
CA ILE A 401 8.45 -20.45 -11.88
C ILE A 401 8.75 -19.27 -12.80
N VAL A 402 9.99 -19.19 -13.28
CA VAL A 402 10.43 -18.14 -14.20
C VAL A 402 9.67 -18.22 -15.51
N SER A 403 9.48 -19.43 -16.06
CA SER A 403 8.71 -19.65 -17.28
C SER A 403 7.26 -19.16 -17.16
N GLU A 404 6.59 -19.46 -16.05
CA GLU A 404 5.21 -19.01 -15.82
C GLU A 404 5.12 -17.48 -15.66
N LEU A 405 6.04 -16.87 -14.92
CA LEU A 405 6.09 -15.41 -14.75
C LEU A 405 6.30 -14.69 -16.08
N VAL A 406 7.25 -15.16 -16.88
CA VAL A 406 7.51 -14.65 -18.24
C VAL A 406 6.28 -14.83 -19.14
N GLY A 407 5.59 -15.98 -19.04
CA GLY A 407 4.34 -16.21 -19.75
C GLY A 407 3.22 -15.24 -19.34
N HIS A 408 3.13 -14.89 -18.05
CA HIS A 408 2.18 -13.87 -17.58
C HIS A 408 2.51 -12.49 -18.15
N TRP A 409 3.79 -12.11 -18.15
CA TRP A 409 4.25 -10.84 -18.70
C TRP A 409 3.91 -10.71 -20.18
N GLY A 410 4.17 -11.75 -20.98
CA GLY A 410 3.79 -11.79 -22.39
C GLY A 410 2.27 -11.68 -22.63
N HIS A 411 1.45 -12.32 -21.79
CA HIS A 411 -0.02 -12.26 -21.89
C HIS A 411 -0.57 -10.84 -21.66
N PHE A 412 -0.08 -10.14 -20.63
CA PHE A 412 -0.53 -8.78 -20.33
C PHE A 412 0.07 -7.74 -21.30
N ALA A 413 1.28 -7.98 -21.83
CA ALA A 413 1.88 -7.16 -22.87
C ALA A 413 1.04 -7.09 -24.15
N ALA A 414 0.34 -8.17 -24.51
CA ALA A 414 -0.52 -8.21 -25.70
C ALA A 414 -1.85 -7.44 -25.55
N ARG A 415 -2.23 -7.04 -24.34
CA ARG A 415 -3.51 -6.37 -24.03
C ARG A 415 -3.40 -4.84 -23.87
N SER A 416 -2.21 -4.28 -24.02
CA SER A 416 -1.80 -2.98 -23.46
C SER A 416 -2.27 -1.71 -24.22
N ALA A 417 -3.52 -1.65 -24.70
CA ALA A 417 -3.98 -0.47 -25.45
C ALA A 417 -4.50 0.69 -24.56
N ASP A 418 -4.98 0.42 -23.34
CA ASP A 418 -5.83 1.39 -22.60
C ASP A 418 -5.27 1.94 -21.26
N ASP A 419 -4.23 1.35 -20.64
CA ASP A 419 -3.75 1.70 -19.28
C ASP A 419 -2.21 1.90 -19.16
N ASP A 420 -1.70 3.05 -19.61
CA ASP A 420 -0.25 3.33 -19.67
C ASP A 420 0.47 3.37 -18.31
N LYS A 421 -0.19 3.90 -17.25
CA LYS A 421 0.46 4.10 -15.94
C LYS A 421 0.75 2.80 -15.20
N GLU A 422 -0.22 1.89 -15.16
CA GLU A 422 -0.06 0.60 -14.46
C GLU A 422 0.93 -0.30 -15.19
N CYS A 423 0.94 -0.24 -16.53
CA CYS A 423 1.94 -0.90 -17.36
C CYS A 423 3.35 -0.39 -17.10
N ALA A 424 3.52 0.92 -16.89
CA ALA A 424 4.82 1.51 -16.61
C ALA A 424 5.41 1.06 -15.27
N VAL A 425 4.57 1.05 -14.22
CA VAL A 425 4.93 0.55 -12.89
C VAL A 425 5.29 -0.94 -12.95
N ALA A 426 4.49 -1.74 -13.68
CA ALA A 426 4.77 -3.16 -13.86
C ALA A 426 6.08 -3.37 -14.63
N GLY A 427 6.31 -2.65 -15.73
CA GLY A 427 7.52 -2.73 -16.56
C GLY A 427 8.79 -2.40 -15.76
N GLN A 428 8.75 -1.34 -14.95
CA GLN A 428 9.86 -1.01 -14.04
C GLN A 428 10.14 -2.13 -13.04
N ALA A 429 9.10 -2.71 -12.44
CA ALA A 429 9.27 -3.78 -11.47
C ALA A 429 9.79 -5.07 -12.11
N VAL A 430 9.34 -5.42 -13.32
CA VAL A 430 9.87 -6.56 -14.10
C VAL A 430 11.37 -6.37 -14.38
N ALA A 431 11.78 -5.18 -14.85
CA ALA A 431 13.20 -4.90 -15.11
C ALA A 431 14.09 -5.15 -13.89
N GLN A 432 13.63 -4.71 -12.72
CA GLN A 432 14.35 -4.85 -11.45
C GLN A 432 14.40 -6.31 -10.98
N ILE A 433 13.33 -7.09 -11.18
CA ILE A 433 13.34 -8.53 -10.90
C ILE A 433 14.34 -9.26 -11.80
N CYS A 434 14.29 -9.01 -13.10
CA CYS A 434 15.15 -9.66 -14.09
C CYS A 434 16.64 -9.30 -13.91
N HIS A 435 16.94 -8.13 -13.35
CA HIS A 435 18.32 -7.78 -12.97
C HIS A 435 18.89 -8.77 -11.94
N HIS A 436 18.08 -9.21 -10.97
CA HIS A 436 18.48 -10.16 -9.94
C HIS A 436 18.39 -11.63 -10.39
N TRP A 437 17.55 -11.95 -11.37
CA TRP A 437 17.34 -13.30 -11.89
C TRP A 437 17.75 -13.43 -13.36
N PRO A 438 19.06 -13.50 -13.67
CA PRO A 438 19.50 -13.73 -15.03
C PRO A 438 19.10 -15.15 -15.50
N PRO A 439 18.81 -15.33 -16.80
CA PRO A 439 18.43 -16.64 -17.35
C PRO A 439 19.62 -17.62 -17.37
N ASN A 440 19.42 -18.80 -16.76
CA ASN A 440 20.47 -19.81 -16.61
C ASN A 440 20.67 -20.75 -17.83
N LYS A 441 19.72 -20.85 -18.77
CA LYS A 441 19.83 -21.73 -19.98
C LYS A 441 19.13 -21.16 -21.22
N SER A 442 19.51 -21.68 -22.40
CA SER A 442 19.14 -21.22 -23.75
C SER A 442 17.73 -21.54 -24.23
N THR A 443 17.00 -22.43 -23.57
CA THR A 443 15.71 -22.96 -24.05
C THR A 443 14.53 -21.97 -24.01
N GLN A 444 14.75 -20.70 -23.64
CA GLN A 444 13.66 -19.72 -23.42
C GLN A 444 13.93 -18.33 -24.03
N ALA A 445 14.88 -18.19 -24.96
CA ALA A 445 15.27 -16.88 -25.52
C ALA A 445 14.09 -16.04 -26.03
N SER A 446 13.12 -16.64 -26.73
CA SER A 446 11.95 -15.96 -27.27
C SER A 446 11.01 -15.35 -26.22
N ALA A 447 10.90 -15.98 -25.05
CA ALA A 447 10.02 -15.52 -23.97
C ALA A 447 10.66 -14.34 -23.20
N TRP A 448 11.98 -14.40 -23.02
CA TRP A 448 12.76 -13.28 -22.50
C TRP A 448 12.81 -12.09 -23.47
N THR A 449 12.86 -12.32 -24.78
CA THR A 449 12.79 -11.22 -25.76
C THR A 449 11.42 -10.55 -25.79
N GLN A 450 10.33 -11.30 -25.57
CA GLN A 450 8.99 -10.73 -25.39
C GLN A 450 8.90 -9.89 -24.10
N THR A 451 9.47 -10.37 -23.00
CA THR A 451 9.55 -9.63 -21.74
C THR A 451 10.34 -8.35 -21.90
N LEU A 452 11.49 -8.40 -22.57
CA LEU A 452 12.29 -7.22 -22.87
C LEU A 452 11.48 -6.24 -23.72
N GLY A 453 10.73 -6.73 -24.71
CA GLY A 453 9.81 -5.93 -25.50
C GLY A 453 8.79 -5.17 -24.64
N PHE A 454 8.17 -5.84 -23.67
CA PHE A 454 7.21 -5.23 -22.73
C PHE A 454 7.86 -4.13 -21.87
N VAL A 455 9.05 -4.41 -21.32
CA VAL A 455 9.78 -3.43 -20.49
C VAL A 455 10.23 -2.23 -21.34
N LEU A 456 10.71 -2.45 -22.56
CA LEU A 456 11.10 -1.37 -23.47
C LEU A 456 9.91 -0.53 -23.92
N SER A 457 8.71 -1.11 -24.03
CA SER A 457 7.51 -0.38 -24.46
C SER A 457 6.83 0.42 -23.38
N HIS A 458 6.84 -0.09 -22.14
CA HIS A 458 6.05 0.48 -21.05
C HIS A 458 6.88 1.02 -19.89
N GLY A 459 8.09 0.49 -19.64
CA GLY A 459 8.87 0.85 -18.46
C GLY A 459 9.17 2.34 -18.38
N GLU A 460 9.08 2.92 -17.19
CA GLU A 460 9.40 4.34 -16.97
C GLU A 460 10.82 4.69 -17.44
N ASP A 461 10.96 5.88 -18.00
CA ASP A 461 12.23 6.47 -18.42
C ASP A 461 12.99 7.09 -17.24
N SER A 462 13.15 6.33 -16.15
CA SER A 462 13.95 6.73 -14.98
C SER A 462 15.35 6.14 -15.08
N VAL A 463 16.38 6.90 -14.66
CA VAL A 463 17.79 6.43 -14.56
C VAL A 463 17.86 5.05 -13.90
N ALA A 464 17.21 4.86 -12.75
CA ALA A 464 17.26 3.61 -11.99
C ALA A 464 16.62 2.43 -12.75
N CYS A 465 15.54 2.69 -13.49
CA CYS A 465 14.90 1.70 -14.35
C CYS A 465 15.84 1.31 -15.50
N ASN A 466 16.41 2.32 -16.17
CA ASN A 466 17.32 2.10 -17.28
C ASN A 466 18.56 1.30 -16.85
N LEU A 467 19.18 1.62 -15.72
CA LEU A 467 20.31 0.85 -15.19
C LEU A 467 19.95 -0.60 -14.88
N ALA A 468 18.78 -0.84 -14.28
CA ALA A 468 18.30 -2.20 -14.03
C ALA A 468 18.11 -2.98 -15.35
N THR A 469 17.49 -2.34 -16.36
CA THR A 469 17.30 -2.95 -17.69
C THR A 469 18.61 -3.25 -18.39
N LEU A 470 19.56 -2.31 -18.38
CA LEU A 470 20.86 -2.48 -19.02
C LEU A 470 21.71 -3.53 -18.30
N GLY A 471 21.70 -3.55 -16.97
CA GLY A 471 22.37 -4.58 -16.19
C GLY A 471 21.78 -5.98 -16.42
N TRP A 472 20.46 -6.09 -16.55
CA TRP A 472 19.80 -7.33 -16.95
C TRP A 472 20.24 -7.78 -18.35
N VAL A 473 20.17 -6.89 -19.35
CA VAL A 473 20.55 -7.18 -20.74
C VAL A 473 22.03 -7.57 -20.85
N GLN A 474 22.92 -6.86 -20.14
CA GLN A 474 24.35 -7.15 -20.15
C GLN A 474 24.62 -8.57 -19.63
N ARG A 475 24.02 -8.95 -18.49
CA ARG A 475 24.15 -10.31 -17.94
C ARG A 475 23.54 -11.35 -18.86
N TRP A 476 22.45 -11.02 -19.53
CA TRP A 476 21.76 -11.93 -20.43
C TRP A 476 22.55 -12.23 -21.72
N ILE A 477 23.18 -11.20 -22.30
CA ILE A 477 23.99 -11.30 -23.52
C ILE A 477 25.38 -11.87 -23.23
N ASN A 478 25.95 -11.65 -22.04
CA ASN A 478 27.26 -12.20 -21.68
C ASN A 478 27.24 -13.68 -21.26
N GLY A 479 26.07 -14.31 -21.15
CA GLY A 479 25.92 -15.73 -20.80
C GLY A 479 26.23 -16.70 -21.95
N ALA A 480 26.15 -18.01 -21.68
CA ALA A 480 26.30 -19.05 -22.70
C ALA A 480 25.27 -18.85 -23.85
N GLU A 481 25.71 -18.94 -25.11
CA GLU A 481 24.94 -18.62 -26.34
C GLU A 481 24.56 -17.14 -26.54
N GLY A 482 25.30 -16.21 -25.92
CA GLY A 482 25.12 -14.76 -26.09
C GLY A 482 25.12 -14.24 -27.53
N HIS A 483 25.83 -14.91 -28.43
CA HIS A 483 25.91 -14.55 -29.85
C HIS A 483 24.59 -14.78 -30.60
N GLU A 484 23.84 -15.84 -30.28
CA GLU A 484 22.55 -16.11 -30.94
C GLU A 484 21.47 -15.15 -30.42
N ARG A 485 21.53 -14.79 -29.14
CA ARG A 485 20.60 -13.84 -28.50
C ARG A 485 20.79 -12.42 -28.99
N SER A 486 22.04 -11.97 -29.10
CA SER A 486 22.36 -10.66 -29.66
C SER A 486 22.04 -10.59 -31.15
N ALA A 487 22.18 -11.69 -31.90
CA ALA A 487 21.69 -11.77 -33.27
C ALA A 487 20.15 -11.65 -33.37
N GLU A 488 19.38 -12.31 -32.49
CA GLU A 488 17.90 -12.22 -32.46
C GLU A 488 17.40 -10.79 -32.19
N LEU A 489 18.12 -10.03 -31.36
CA LEU A 489 17.80 -8.62 -31.08
C LEU A 489 18.06 -7.69 -32.28
N VAL A 490 18.95 -8.09 -33.19
CA VAL A 490 19.39 -7.28 -34.34
C VAL A 490 18.74 -7.74 -35.66
N GLU A 491 17.98 -8.83 -35.66
CA GLU A 491 17.25 -9.29 -36.85
C GLU A 491 16.28 -8.23 -37.40
N THR A 492 16.26 -8.11 -38.73
CA THR A 492 15.62 -7.02 -39.51
C THR A 492 14.11 -6.86 -39.31
N GLY A 493 13.42 -7.84 -38.73
CA GLY A 493 11.98 -7.77 -38.40
C GLY A 493 11.65 -7.22 -37.00
N LYS A 494 12.64 -6.94 -36.14
CA LYS A 494 12.46 -6.57 -34.73
C LYS A 494 13.24 -5.30 -34.32
N THR A 495 13.63 -4.47 -35.30
CA THR A 495 14.50 -3.27 -35.13
C THR A 495 14.00 -2.27 -34.09
N TRP A 496 12.69 -2.15 -33.88
CA TRP A 496 12.13 -1.26 -32.86
C TRP A 496 12.65 -1.54 -31.43
N ARG A 497 12.98 -2.80 -31.12
CA ARG A 497 13.54 -3.18 -29.80
C ARG A 497 14.97 -2.67 -29.66
N LEU A 498 15.75 -2.79 -30.72
CA LEU A 498 17.12 -2.28 -30.78
C LEU A 498 17.12 -0.74 -30.66
N GLU A 499 16.28 -0.05 -31.43
CA GLU A 499 16.14 1.41 -31.37
C GLU A 499 15.75 1.90 -29.97
N ARG A 500 14.77 1.27 -29.32
CA ARG A 500 14.36 1.64 -27.95
C ARG A 500 15.44 1.33 -26.91
N LEU A 501 16.17 0.24 -27.06
CA LEU A 501 17.25 -0.12 -26.16
C LEU A 501 18.43 0.85 -26.29
N LEU A 502 18.81 1.23 -27.51
CA LEU A 502 19.80 2.27 -27.77
C LEU A 502 19.33 3.63 -27.23
N GLY A 503 18.06 3.98 -27.39
CA GLY A 503 17.47 5.18 -26.80
C GLY A 503 17.62 5.25 -25.28
N ARG A 504 17.45 4.12 -24.57
CA ARG A 504 17.71 4.03 -23.11
C ARG A 504 19.20 4.20 -22.79
N VAL A 505 20.09 3.58 -23.57
CA VAL A 505 21.54 3.76 -23.42
C VAL A 505 21.93 5.23 -23.57
N TYR A 506 21.47 5.90 -24.63
CA TYR A 506 21.80 7.30 -24.90
C TYR A 506 21.33 8.24 -23.78
N ARG A 507 20.12 8.01 -23.26
CA ARG A 507 19.61 8.78 -22.11
C ARG A 507 20.42 8.55 -20.85
N THR A 508 20.73 7.29 -20.51
CA THR A 508 21.57 7.00 -19.33
C THR A 508 22.94 7.64 -19.42
N LEU A 509 23.58 7.61 -20.59
CA LEU A 509 24.88 8.25 -20.81
C LEU A 509 24.78 9.78 -20.74
N GLY A 510 23.71 10.37 -21.26
CA GLY A 510 23.45 11.82 -21.17
C GLY A 510 23.21 12.30 -19.74
N GLU A 511 22.52 11.51 -18.92
CA GLU A 511 22.28 11.82 -17.50
C GLU A 511 23.54 11.62 -16.65
N LEU A 512 24.33 10.57 -16.92
CA LEU A 512 25.62 10.34 -16.23
C LEU A 512 26.65 11.43 -16.55
N ALA A 513 26.62 11.97 -17.78
CA ALA A 513 27.48 13.09 -18.17
C ALA A 513 27.12 14.41 -17.45
N THR A 514 25.88 14.57 -16.99
CA THR A 514 25.41 15.80 -16.31
C THR A 514 25.38 15.68 -14.78
N GLY A 515 25.27 14.47 -14.21
CA GLY A 515 25.01 14.24 -12.78
C GLY A 515 26.17 13.75 -11.90
N GLY A 516 27.36 13.48 -12.46
CA GLY A 516 28.48 12.89 -11.74
C GLY A 516 28.48 11.35 -11.85
N GLY A 517 29.56 10.83 -12.44
CA GLY A 517 29.63 9.50 -13.02
C GLY A 517 29.60 8.34 -12.02
N ASP A 518 28.55 7.54 -12.11
CA ASP A 518 28.59 6.15 -11.67
C ASP A 518 29.37 5.33 -12.72
N GLU A 519 30.66 5.09 -12.46
CA GLU A 519 31.54 4.35 -13.40
C GLU A 519 31.02 2.92 -13.67
N GLU A 520 30.33 2.31 -12.70
CA GLU A 520 29.71 0.99 -12.88
C GLU A 520 28.59 1.04 -13.92
N ALA A 521 27.75 2.08 -13.87
CA ALA A 521 26.69 2.30 -14.85
C ALA A 521 27.23 2.52 -16.27
N ALA A 522 28.32 3.28 -16.42
CA ALA A 522 28.98 3.49 -17.70
C ALA A 522 29.60 2.20 -18.25
N ALA A 523 30.19 1.36 -17.39
CA ALA A 523 30.72 0.05 -17.77
C ALA A 523 29.63 -0.94 -18.21
N VAL A 524 28.46 -0.89 -17.57
CA VAL A 524 27.28 -1.69 -17.95
C VAL A 524 26.78 -1.29 -19.35
N ALA A 525 26.60 0.01 -19.58
CA ALA A 525 26.16 0.54 -20.88
C ALA A 525 27.14 0.20 -22.02
N LEU A 526 28.45 0.35 -21.75
CA LEU A 526 29.52 -0.05 -22.67
C LEU A 526 29.46 -1.53 -23.06
N GLY A 527 29.31 -2.42 -22.08
CA GLY A 527 29.27 -3.85 -22.34
C GLY A 527 28.09 -4.26 -23.22
N VAL A 528 26.95 -3.60 -23.07
CA VAL A 528 25.77 -3.81 -23.93
C VAL A 528 26.03 -3.31 -25.35
N LEU A 529 26.57 -2.09 -25.50
CA LEU A 529 26.88 -1.52 -26.82
C LEU A 529 27.89 -2.38 -27.60
N ASP A 530 28.97 -2.81 -26.95
CA ASP A 530 30.03 -3.60 -27.54
C ASP A 530 29.53 -4.94 -28.11
N THR A 531 28.66 -5.62 -27.34
CA THR A 531 28.14 -6.93 -27.71
C THR A 531 27.10 -6.83 -28.81
N LEU A 532 26.20 -5.83 -28.74
CA LEU A 532 25.20 -5.57 -29.79
C LEU A 532 25.86 -5.10 -31.08
N PHE A 533 26.88 -4.25 -31.02
CA PHE A 533 27.60 -3.78 -32.21
C PHE A 533 28.33 -4.94 -32.89
N GLY A 534 29.01 -5.78 -32.10
CA GLY A 534 29.63 -7.00 -32.60
C GLY A 534 28.63 -7.91 -33.33
N ALA A 535 27.43 -8.07 -32.77
CA ALA A 535 26.34 -8.83 -33.38
C ALA A 535 25.82 -8.17 -34.67
N ALA A 536 25.56 -6.87 -34.67
CA ALA A 536 25.10 -6.10 -35.82
C ALA A 536 26.07 -6.17 -37.00
N VAL A 537 27.37 -6.01 -36.75
CA VAL A 537 28.41 -6.17 -37.77
C VAL A 537 28.43 -7.59 -38.35
N THR A 538 28.07 -8.59 -37.56
CA THR A 538 28.03 -9.99 -38.03
C THR A 538 26.75 -10.37 -38.77
N SER A 539 25.60 -9.80 -38.41
CA SER A 539 24.29 -10.17 -38.96
C SER A 539 23.86 -9.28 -40.12
N LEU A 540 24.11 -7.97 -40.08
CA LEU A 540 23.61 -6.99 -41.06
C LEU A 540 24.59 -6.75 -42.21
N LEU A 541 25.91 -6.80 -41.96
CA LEU A 541 26.92 -6.44 -42.96
C LEU A 541 27.46 -7.66 -43.76
N PRO A 542 27.67 -7.53 -45.08
CA PRO A 542 28.43 -8.50 -45.89
C PRO A 542 29.87 -8.68 -45.38
N LYS A 543 30.45 -9.89 -45.53
CA LYS A 543 31.77 -10.25 -44.95
C LYS A 543 32.91 -9.27 -45.30
N GLU A 544 32.81 -8.59 -46.43
CA GLU A 544 33.84 -7.66 -46.95
C GLU A 544 33.87 -6.33 -46.18
N GLN A 545 32.73 -5.86 -45.68
CA GLN A 545 32.59 -4.57 -44.98
C GLN A 545 32.78 -4.66 -43.46
N ARG A 546 32.98 -5.87 -42.91
CA ARG A 546 33.11 -6.08 -41.44
C ARG A 546 34.46 -5.66 -40.86
N LYS A 547 35.51 -5.68 -41.67
CA LYS A 547 36.90 -5.42 -41.23
C LYS A 547 37.14 -3.99 -40.70
N PRO A 548 36.64 -2.90 -41.32
CA PRO A 548 36.84 -1.55 -40.80
C PRO A 548 36.18 -1.35 -39.43
N TYR A 549 34.89 -1.64 -39.30
CA TYR A 549 34.13 -1.49 -38.05
C TYR A 549 34.69 -2.30 -36.88
N ARG A 550 35.21 -3.53 -37.13
CA ARG A 550 35.88 -4.31 -36.08
C ARG A 550 37.17 -3.67 -35.59
N LYS A 551 37.95 -3.06 -36.48
CA LYS A 551 39.20 -2.36 -36.12
C LYS A 551 38.92 -1.11 -35.30
N GLU A 552 37.88 -0.35 -35.65
CA GLU A 552 37.49 0.87 -34.91
C GLU A 552 37.00 0.54 -33.49
N LEU A 553 36.20 -0.53 -33.34
CA LEU A 553 35.80 -1.01 -32.02
C LEU A 553 37.01 -1.47 -31.16
N GLU A 554 37.99 -2.16 -31.77
CA GLU A 554 39.24 -2.55 -31.09
C GLU A 554 40.08 -1.32 -30.63
N ILE A 555 40.09 -0.25 -31.43
CA ILE A 555 40.76 1.02 -31.08
C ILE A 555 40.05 1.70 -29.89
N ILE A 556 38.72 1.74 -29.88
CA ILE A 556 37.94 2.31 -28.76
C ILE A 556 38.19 1.52 -27.48
N ARG A 557 38.22 0.18 -27.55
CA ARG A 557 38.54 -0.69 -26.41
C ARG A 557 39.93 -0.43 -25.84
N ALA A 558 40.93 -0.24 -26.71
CA ALA A 558 42.32 0.00 -26.34
C ALA A 558 42.61 1.42 -25.81
N SER A 559 41.67 2.36 -25.98
CA SER A 559 41.85 3.74 -25.51
C SER A 559 41.90 3.84 -23.97
N GLN A 560 42.63 4.81 -23.43
CA GLN A 560 42.67 5.10 -21.98
C GLN A 560 41.57 6.07 -21.53
N ALA A 561 40.57 6.35 -22.38
CA ALA A 561 39.50 7.29 -22.10
C ALA A 561 38.53 6.80 -21.01
N CYS A 562 37.77 7.72 -20.41
CA CYS A 562 36.74 7.41 -19.42
C CYS A 562 35.68 6.45 -20.00
N GLY A 563 35.05 5.64 -19.14
CA GLY A 563 33.97 4.73 -19.56
C GLY A 563 32.83 5.44 -20.29
N THR A 564 32.53 6.69 -19.92
CA THR A 564 31.54 7.53 -20.60
C THR A 564 31.97 7.89 -22.02
N ASP A 565 33.24 8.28 -22.21
CA ASP A 565 33.76 8.72 -23.51
C ASP A 565 33.86 7.56 -24.49
N LYS A 566 34.25 6.38 -24.00
CA LYS A 566 34.22 5.14 -24.77
C LYS A 566 32.80 4.78 -25.18
N ALA A 567 31.82 4.95 -24.28
CA ALA A 567 30.44 4.65 -24.57
C ALA A 567 29.93 5.54 -25.68
N LEU A 568 30.17 6.85 -25.58
CA LEU A 568 29.81 7.84 -26.60
C LEU A 568 30.47 7.53 -27.95
N ALA A 569 31.75 7.16 -27.98
CA ALA A 569 32.42 6.74 -29.21
C ALA A 569 31.76 5.50 -29.85
N CYS A 570 31.41 4.49 -29.05
CA CYS A 570 30.66 3.32 -29.53
C CYS A 570 29.25 3.68 -30.03
N THR A 571 28.57 4.65 -29.41
CA THR A 571 27.25 5.12 -29.89
C THR A 571 27.32 5.78 -31.27
N LEU A 572 28.38 6.54 -31.55
CA LEU A 572 28.59 7.16 -32.85
C LEU A 572 28.81 6.11 -33.94
N LEU A 573 29.65 5.11 -33.67
CA LEU A 573 29.85 3.99 -34.59
C LEU A 573 28.54 3.22 -34.85
N PHE A 574 27.70 3.05 -33.84
CA PHE A 574 26.40 2.39 -33.99
C PHE A 574 25.42 3.21 -34.84
N HIS A 575 25.51 4.53 -34.81
CA HIS A 575 24.68 5.41 -35.67
C HIS A 575 25.18 5.43 -37.13
N GLU A 576 26.47 5.20 -37.36
CA GLU A 576 27.03 5.10 -38.71
C GLU A 576 26.73 3.76 -39.40
N LEU A 577 26.50 2.71 -38.62
CA LEU A 577 26.11 1.37 -39.08
C LEU A 577 24.61 1.28 -39.30
#